data_AF-A0A520HF63-F1
#
_entry.id   AF-A0A520HF63-F1
#
_cell.length_a   1.000
_cell.length_b   1.000
_cell.length_c   1.000
_cell.angle_alpha   90.00
_cell.angle_beta   90.00
_cell.angle_gamma   90.00
#
_symmetry.space_group_name_H-M   'P 1'
#
loop_
_entity.id
_entity.type
_entity.pdbx_description
1 polymer ?
#
loop_
_entity_poly.entity_id
_entity_poly.type
_entity_poly.pdbx_seq_one_letter_code
_entity_poly.pdbx_strand_id
1 'polypeptide(L)'
;TVQGSAPQSDDIIVTGLRGSLQRNLDLKRTSSGVVDVISAEDIGKFPDSNVAASLQRLPGVSIQRSGSRGEPIGITVRGFGGDFNTTLYDGRRISTATGNRQIDFSTVGVDFIGQLSVFKTPDVTVASSSIGATVDIQFPKPFDHPGFRLAATGSGSIQDRSGKIVPTAGLLISSTNKDETFGVLADVIYTRRDTDTNRVYVSGWPGGNFAPCQLTGNAGAANCAPTSDPKSANYANPNNRQNLPGWFPQQYGAEQQRVKDERVDARVAFQYHPTDDLMVTLDNNFSRQTIDQDNYAFGVWFSQGDLRNVTVDKNGTAVDFTQAGSPTDFTAA
;
A
#
# COMPACT_ATOMS: atom_id res chain seq x y z
N THR A 1 9.85 -28.82 63.37
CA THR A 1 9.77 -27.65 62.48
C THR A 1 9.82 -28.14 61.05
N VAL A 2 8.66 -28.23 60.40
CA VAL A 2 8.53 -28.68 59.01
C VAL A 2 8.58 -27.42 58.13
N GLN A 3 9.68 -27.21 57.41
CA GLN A 3 9.71 -26.20 56.34
C GLN A 3 8.96 -26.76 55.14
N GLY A 4 7.75 -26.25 54.91
CA GLY A 4 7.01 -26.51 53.69
C GLY A 4 7.71 -25.87 52.50
N SER A 5 8.03 -26.70 51.50
CA SER A 5 8.40 -26.24 50.16
C SER A 5 7.24 -25.41 49.59
N ALA A 6 7.49 -24.12 49.34
CA ALA A 6 6.54 -23.31 48.58
C ALA A 6 6.38 -23.96 47.19
N PRO A 7 5.14 -24.18 46.70
CA PRO A 7 4.94 -24.63 45.34
C PRO A 7 5.52 -23.56 44.41
N GLN A 8 6.49 -23.97 43.60
CA GLN A 8 6.98 -23.24 42.45
C GLN A 8 5.74 -22.79 41.66
N SER A 9 5.51 -21.48 41.55
CA SER A 9 4.30 -20.98 40.88
C SER A 9 4.29 -21.52 39.46
N ASP A 10 3.28 -22.33 39.11
CA ASP A 10 3.01 -22.67 37.72
C ASP A 10 2.85 -21.34 36.96
N ASP A 11 3.78 -21.08 36.05
CA ASP A 11 3.75 -19.89 35.22
C ASP A 11 2.52 -20.00 34.31
N ILE A 12 1.52 -19.15 34.53
CA ILE A 12 0.27 -19.19 33.75
C ILE A 12 0.58 -18.62 32.37
N ILE A 13 0.88 -19.50 31.41
CA ILE A 13 1.08 -19.13 30.01
C ILE A 13 -0.29 -18.83 29.38
N VAL A 14 -0.64 -17.55 29.31
CA VAL A 14 -1.84 -17.10 28.59
C VAL A 14 -1.52 -17.04 27.09
N THR A 15 -2.22 -17.84 26.30
CA THR A 15 -2.06 -17.90 24.84
C THR A 15 -3.21 -17.19 24.11
N GLY A 16 -3.09 -17.02 22.79
CA GLY A 16 -4.10 -16.36 21.97
C GLY A 16 -4.17 -14.84 22.16
N LEU A 17 -5.34 -14.23 21.91
CA LEU A 17 -5.52 -12.77 21.91
C LEU A 17 -5.21 -12.12 23.27
N ARG A 18 -5.53 -12.79 24.37
CA ARG A 18 -5.24 -12.23 25.71
C ARG A 18 -3.73 -12.24 25.97
N GLY A 19 -3.05 -13.32 25.57
CA GLY A 19 -1.60 -13.43 25.66
C GLY A 19 -0.87 -12.39 24.81
N SER A 20 -1.30 -12.20 23.55
CA SER A 20 -0.71 -11.20 22.67
C SER A 20 -0.82 -9.78 23.23
N LEU A 21 -2.01 -9.40 23.69
CA LEU A 21 -2.24 -8.09 24.28
C LEU A 21 -1.41 -7.87 25.55
N GLN A 22 -1.26 -8.90 26.38
CA GLN A 22 -0.44 -8.81 27.59
C GLN A 22 1.04 -8.65 27.25
N ARG A 23 1.58 -9.44 26.31
CA ARG A 23 2.96 -9.27 25.83
C ARG A 23 3.21 -7.89 25.23
N ASN A 24 2.30 -7.40 24.39
CA ASN A 24 2.41 -6.06 23.80
C ASN A 24 2.38 -4.96 24.89
N LEU A 25 1.58 -5.14 25.95
CA LEU A 25 1.50 -4.22 27.09
C LEU A 25 2.80 -4.26 27.92
N ASP A 26 3.35 -5.45 28.17
CA ASP A 26 4.55 -5.61 28.97
C ASP A 26 5.76 -5.02 28.25
N LEU A 27 5.90 -5.24 26.94
CA LEU A 27 6.90 -4.56 26.11
C LEU A 27 6.77 -3.03 26.16
N LYS A 28 5.53 -2.51 26.15
CA LYS A 28 5.26 -1.08 26.34
C LYS A 28 5.71 -0.55 27.69
N ARG A 29 5.55 -1.35 28.75
CA ARG A 29 5.91 -0.98 30.13
C ARG A 29 7.40 -1.03 30.38
N THR A 30 8.11 -1.98 29.76
CA THR A 30 9.56 -2.14 29.94
C THR A 30 10.36 -1.28 28.98
N SER A 31 9.75 -0.74 27.92
CA SER A 31 10.41 0.18 27.01
C SER A 31 10.72 1.51 27.68
N SER A 32 11.91 2.05 27.39
CA SER A 32 12.35 3.38 27.82
C SER A 32 11.64 4.52 27.07
N GLY A 33 10.80 4.21 26.07
CA GLY A 33 10.18 5.17 25.17
C GLY A 33 8.74 4.83 24.79
N VAL A 34 8.17 5.63 23.88
CA VAL A 34 6.83 5.37 23.35
C VAL A 34 6.95 4.36 22.21
N VAL A 35 6.66 3.09 22.53
CA VAL A 35 6.66 1.98 21.59
C VAL A 35 5.25 1.43 21.44
N ASP A 36 4.87 1.08 20.23
CA ASP A 36 3.66 0.32 19.93
C ASP A 36 4.04 -0.99 19.26
N VAL A 37 3.43 -2.10 19.69
CA VAL A 37 3.76 -3.44 19.23
C VAL A 37 2.52 -4.14 18.71
N ILE A 38 2.65 -4.86 17.60
CA ILE A 38 1.67 -5.81 17.07
C ILE A 38 2.33 -7.19 17.03
N SER A 39 1.68 -8.18 17.65
CA SER A 39 2.16 -9.56 17.68
C SER A 39 1.74 -10.36 16.44
N ALA A 40 2.43 -11.47 16.16
CA ALA A 40 2.05 -12.44 15.13
C ALA A 40 0.57 -12.87 15.24
N GLU A 41 0.07 -13.10 16.46
CA GLU A 41 -1.33 -13.52 16.65
C GLU A 41 -2.35 -12.41 16.37
N ASP A 42 -1.95 -11.14 16.39
CA ASP A 42 -2.82 -10.03 16.03
C ASP A 42 -2.78 -9.74 14.53
N ILE A 43 -1.63 -10.01 13.89
CA ILE A 43 -1.47 -9.95 12.43
C ILE A 43 -2.34 -11.05 11.79
N GLY A 44 -2.22 -12.30 12.23
CA GLY A 44 -2.93 -13.45 11.65
C GLY A 44 -4.45 -13.47 11.87
N LYS A 45 -5.00 -12.65 12.77
CA LYS A 45 -6.45 -12.56 13.01
C LYS A 45 -7.20 -11.70 12.00
N PHE A 46 -6.47 -10.90 11.24
CA PHE A 46 -7.08 -9.99 10.28
C PHE A 46 -6.47 -10.23 8.91
N PRO A 47 -7.26 -10.14 7.83
CA PRO A 47 -6.79 -10.36 6.47
C PRO A 47 -6.06 -9.13 5.94
N ASP A 48 -4.95 -8.74 6.59
CA ASP A 48 -4.15 -7.62 6.14
C ASP A 48 -3.45 -7.92 4.81
N SER A 49 -3.34 -6.89 3.96
CA SER A 49 -2.67 -7.04 2.67
C SER A 49 -1.16 -7.14 2.78
N ASN A 50 -0.60 -6.37 3.69
CA ASN A 50 0.83 -6.16 3.90
C ASN A 50 1.05 -5.52 5.28
N VAL A 51 2.32 -5.39 5.69
CA VAL A 51 2.67 -4.86 7.01
C VAL A 51 2.09 -3.47 7.27
N ALA A 52 2.06 -2.59 6.28
CA ALA A 52 1.49 -1.26 6.43
C ALA A 52 -0.01 -1.29 6.80
N ALA A 53 -0.79 -2.23 6.25
CA ALA A 53 -2.18 -2.43 6.66
C ALA A 53 -2.31 -2.81 8.14
N SER A 54 -1.41 -3.63 8.68
CA SER A 54 -1.40 -3.95 10.12
C SER A 54 -1.02 -2.72 10.96
N LEU A 55 -0.01 -1.96 10.52
CA LEU A 55 0.47 -0.76 11.22
C LEU A 55 -0.59 0.34 11.34
N GLN A 56 -1.57 0.41 10.42
CA GLN A 56 -2.66 1.40 10.47
C GLN A 56 -3.55 1.27 11.73
N ARG A 57 -3.46 0.14 12.45
CA ARG A 57 -4.17 -0.07 13.72
C ARG A 57 -3.53 0.68 14.90
N LEU A 58 -2.29 1.11 14.73
CA LEU A 58 -1.57 1.83 15.77
C LEU A 58 -1.97 3.30 15.77
N PRO A 59 -2.19 3.90 16.96
CA PRO A 59 -2.60 5.30 17.04
C PRO A 59 -1.52 6.22 16.45
N GLY A 60 -1.92 7.24 15.68
CA GLY A 60 -0.98 8.17 15.07
C GLY A 60 -0.14 7.58 13.93
N VAL A 61 -0.50 6.40 13.42
CA VAL A 61 -0.01 5.84 12.17
C VAL A 61 -1.13 5.94 11.13
N SER A 62 -0.83 6.54 9.98
CA SER A 62 -1.70 6.50 8.81
C SER A 62 -0.94 5.89 7.64
N ILE A 63 -1.68 5.37 6.66
CA ILE A 63 -1.09 4.72 5.49
C ILE A 63 -1.33 5.55 4.24
N GLN A 64 -0.37 5.46 3.34
CA GLN A 64 -0.43 6.02 2.01
C GLN A 64 -0.74 4.89 1.04
N ARG A 65 -1.77 5.09 0.21
CA ARG A 65 -2.20 4.10 -0.78
C ARG A 65 -1.83 4.55 -2.17
N SER A 66 -1.40 3.62 -3.01
CA SER A 66 -1.10 3.87 -4.41
C SER A 66 -1.36 2.63 -5.26
N GLY A 67 -1.16 2.78 -6.57
CA GLY A 67 -1.40 1.74 -7.55
C GLY A 67 -2.88 1.55 -7.88
N SER A 68 -3.13 0.74 -8.89
CA SER A 68 -4.46 0.36 -9.40
C SER A 68 -5.33 -0.39 -8.39
N ARG A 69 -4.71 -0.95 -7.34
CA ARG A 69 -5.36 -1.69 -6.25
C ARG A 69 -5.54 -0.86 -4.97
N GLY A 70 -4.99 0.35 -4.91
CA GLY A 70 -5.00 1.18 -3.70
C GLY A 70 -4.31 0.48 -2.52
N GLU A 71 -3.22 -0.22 -2.78
CA GLU A 71 -2.48 -0.95 -1.74
C GLU A 71 -1.70 0.02 -0.85
N PRO A 72 -1.54 -0.30 0.44
CA PRO A 72 -0.69 0.49 1.34
C PRO A 72 0.77 0.37 0.89
N ILE A 73 1.32 1.44 0.31
CA ILE A 73 2.73 1.50 -0.14
C ILE A 73 3.62 2.22 0.88
N GLY A 74 3.01 2.90 1.84
CA GLY A 74 3.71 3.81 2.75
C GLY A 74 2.99 4.03 4.05
N ILE A 75 3.73 4.55 5.02
CA ILE A 75 3.21 4.96 6.32
C ILE A 75 3.63 6.41 6.63
N THR A 76 2.73 7.12 7.30
CA THR A 76 2.97 8.42 7.92
C THR A 76 2.79 8.23 9.42
N VAL A 77 3.76 8.68 10.22
CA VAL A 77 3.70 8.55 11.68
C VAL A 77 3.77 9.93 12.30
N ARG A 78 2.78 10.28 13.14
CA ARG A 78 2.67 11.60 13.80
C ARG A 78 2.77 12.79 12.83
N GLY A 79 2.24 12.64 11.62
CA GLY A 79 2.26 13.68 10.58
C GLY A 79 3.55 13.71 9.74
N PHE A 80 4.57 12.93 10.09
CA PHE A 80 5.78 12.79 9.30
C PHE A 80 5.60 11.72 8.21
N GLY A 81 5.73 12.14 6.94
CA GLY A 81 5.65 11.25 5.78
C GLY A 81 6.73 10.16 5.78
N GLY A 82 6.58 9.17 4.91
CA GLY A 82 7.39 7.95 4.97
C GLY A 82 8.90 8.14 4.87
N ASP A 83 9.39 9.20 4.24
CA ASP A 83 10.83 9.51 4.17
C ASP A 83 11.48 9.83 5.52
N PHE A 84 10.66 10.22 6.50
CA PHE A 84 11.08 10.52 7.86
C PHE A 84 10.93 9.32 8.80
N ASN A 85 10.43 8.19 8.28
CA ASN A 85 10.25 6.94 9.00
C ASN A 85 11.29 5.92 8.51
N THR A 86 12.04 5.30 9.41
CA THR A 86 12.96 4.21 9.01
C THR A 86 12.29 2.88 9.25
N THR A 87 12.40 1.97 8.28
CA THR A 87 11.97 0.58 8.43
C THR A 87 13.20 -0.33 8.57
N LEU A 88 13.14 -1.24 9.54
CA LEU A 88 14.19 -2.19 9.89
C LEU A 88 13.63 -3.62 9.77
N TYR A 89 14.47 -4.56 9.34
CA TYR A 89 14.23 -6.00 9.42
C TYR A 89 15.20 -6.59 10.43
N ASP A 90 14.67 -7.11 11.54
CA ASP A 90 15.45 -7.60 12.67
C ASP A 90 16.52 -6.57 13.11
N GLY A 91 16.13 -5.29 13.24
CA GLY A 91 17.00 -4.18 13.62
C GLY A 91 17.94 -3.66 12.51
N ARG A 92 17.95 -4.27 11.32
CA ARG A 92 18.81 -3.86 10.20
C ARG A 92 18.05 -3.04 9.17
N ARG A 93 18.65 -1.95 8.70
CA ARG A 93 18.06 -1.13 7.65
C ARG A 93 18.09 -1.87 6.32
N ILE A 94 16.97 -1.87 5.64
CA ILE A 94 16.82 -2.43 4.30
C ILE A 94 16.89 -1.34 3.25
N SER A 95 17.42 -1.69 2.08
CA SER A 95 17.42 -0.80 0.92
C SER A 95 16.06 -0.85 0.23
N THR A 96 15.72 0.25 -0.44
CA THR A 96 14.45 0.41 -1.15
C THR A 96 14.74 0.83 -2.59
N ALA A 97 13.96 0.30 -3.53
CA ALA A 97 14.10 0.59 -4.96
C ALA A 97 13.32 1.83 -5.41
N THR A 98 12.63 2.53 -4.50
CA THR A 98 11.73 3.65 -4.83
C THR A 98 12.46 4.99 -5.02
N GLY A 99 13.78 5.03 -4.80
CA GLY A 99 14.58 6.27 -4.84
C GLY A 99 14.42 7.17 -3.61
N ASN A 100 13.52 6.80 -2.69
CA ASN A 100 13.18 7.52 -1.47
C ASN A 100 13.75 6.81 -0.22
N ARG A 101 13.67 7.45 0.95
CA ARG A 101 14.09 6.81 2.23
C ARG A 101 13.05 5.80 2.72
N GLN A 102 11.81 5.97 2.26
CA GLN A 102 10.68 5.08 2.53
C GLN A 102 10.80 3.75 1.78
N ILE A 103 10.50 2.63 2.45
CA ILE A 103 10.26 1.35 1.77
C ILE A 103 8.88 1.28 1.12
N ASP A 104 8.80 0.61 -0.02
CA ASP A 104 7.52 0.19 -0.58
C ASP A 104 6.95 -0.98 0.23
N PHE A 105 5.91 -0.72 1.01
CA PHE A 105 5.27 -1.78 1.82
C PHE A 105 4.44 -2.76 0.98
N SER A 106 4.21 -2.53 -0.31
CA SER A 106 3.60 -3.54 -1.19
C SER A 106 4.45 -4.81 -1.30
N THR A 107 5.78 -4.67 -1.21
CA THR A 107 6.73 -5.79 -1.27
C THR A 107 6.88 -6.52 0.07
N VAL A 108 6.21 -6.06 1.14
CA VAL A 108 6.40 -6.59 2.50
C VAL A 108 5.13 -7.30 2.97
N GLY A 109 5.14 -8.63 2.87
CA GLY A 109 4.05 -9.47 3.37
C GLY A 109 3.84 -9.38 4.87
N VAL A 110 2.61 -9.65 5.32
CA VAL A 110 2.30 -9.88 6.74
C VAL A 110 2.68 -11.29 7.21
N ASP A 111 3.10 -12.11 6.27
CA ASP A 111 3.23 -13.53 6.43
C ASP A 111 4.54 -13.91 7.12
N PHE A 112 4.45 -14.82 8.09
CA PHE A 112 5.57 -15.23 8.96
C PHE A 112 6.31 -14.07 9.62
N ILE A 113 5.59 -13.02 10.02
CA ILE A 113 6.12 -11.98 10.90
C ILE A 113 5.83 -12.36 12.35
N GLY A 114 6.88 -12.38 13.18
CA GLY A 114 6.77 -12.64 14.60
C GLY A 114 6.21 -11.42 15.35
N GLN A 115 6.72 -10.23 15.02
CA GLN A 115 6.35 -9.00 15.71
C GLN A 115 6.61 -7.76 14.84
N LEU A 116 5.75 -6.75 14.98
CA LEU A 116 5.95 -5.41 14.44
C LEU A 116 6.08 -4.43 15.59
N SER A 117 7.18 -3.70 15.66
CA SER A 117 7.42 -2.69 16.70
C SER A 117 7.56 -1.32 16.07
N VAL A 118 6.85 -0.32 16.58
CA VAL A 118 6.91 1.08 16.15
C VAL A 118 7.44 1.92 17.30
N PHE A 119 8.71 2.30 17.20
CA PHE A 119 9.39 3.20 18.12
C PHE A 119 9.12 4.64 17.67
N LYS A 120 8.32 5.36 18.45
CA LYS A 120 7.97 6.75 18.15
C LYS A 120 8.84 7.75 18.91
N THR A 121 9.67 7.28 19.81
CA THR A 121 10.74 8.07 20.45
C THR A 121 12.07 7.50 20.02
N PRO A 122 13.14 8.32 19.96
CA PRO A 122 14.49 7.81 19.75
C PRO A 122 14.80 6.75 20.81
N ASP A 123 15.28 5.60 20.36
CA ASP A 123 15.78 4.53 21.20
C ASP A 123 17.24 4.30 20.78
N VAL A 124 18.12 4.19 21.77
CA VAL A 124 19.57 4.06 21.57
C VAL A 124 19.97 2.69 21.01
N THR A 125 19.09 1.70 21.10
CA THR A 125 19.32 0.33 20.63
C THR A 125 18.98 0.14 19.15
N VAL A 126 18.22 1.06 18.55
CA VAL A 126 17.80 1.00 17.14
C VAL A 126 18.28 2.25 16.38
N ALA A 127 18.45 2.13 15.06
CA ALA A 127 19.07 3.16 14.24
C ALA A 127 18.44 4.56 14.42
N SER A 128 19.28 5.56 14.70
CA SER A 128 18.92 6.90 15.18
C SER A 128 18.48 7.91 14.10
N SER A 129 18.23 7.47 12.86
CA SER A 129 18.03 8.38 11.71
C SER A 129 16.55 8.68 11.38
N SER A 130 15.61 8.35 12.28
CA SER A 130 14.18 8.59 12.07
C SER A 130 13.70 9.80 12.86
N ILE A 131 12.95 10.69 12.21
CA ILE A 131 12.30 11.84 12.87
C ILE A 131 10.85 11.49 13.25
N GLY A 132 10.15 10.74 12.39
CA GLY A 132 8.76 10.33 12.64
C GLY A 132 8.67 9.12 13.56
N ALA A 133 9.17 7.98 13.08
CA ALA A 133 9.28 6.73 13.86
C ALA A 133 10.28 5.75 13.22
N THR A 134 10.76 4.82 14.03
CA THR A 134 11.46 3.63 13.57
C THR A 134 10.49 2.45 13.65
N VAL A 135 10.25 1.77 12.53
CA VAL A 135 9.46 0.55 12.45
C VAL A 135 10.41 -0.62 12.32
N ASP A 136 10.33 -1.57 13.22
CA ASP A 136 11.11 -2.81 13.20
C ASP A 136 10.18 -3.99 12.95
N ILE A 137 10.49 -4.74 11.89
CA ILE A 137 9.80 -5.97 11.50
C ILE A 137 10.67 -7.12 11.95
N GLN A 138 10.17 -7.86 12.94
CA GLN A 138 10.86 -8.98 13.54
C GLN A 138 10.28 -10.27 12.99
N PHE A 139 11.15 -11.06 12.41
CA PHE A 139 10.80 -12.36 11.85
C PHE A 139 11.12 -13.46 12.86
N PRO A 140 10.42 -14.60 12.79
CA PRO A 140 10.65 -15.72 13.69
C PRO A 140 12.09 -16.22 13.56
N LYS A 141 12.60 -16.68 14.69
CA LYS A 141 13.94 -17.27 14.84
C LYS A 141 13.82 -18.64 15.52
N PRO A 142 14.81 -19.54 15.29
CA PRO A 142 14.79 -20.88 15.85
C PRO A 142 14.57 -20.95 17.37
N PHE A 143 15.23 -20.08 18.14
CA PHE A 143 15.17 -20.10 19.61
C PHE A 143 13.96 -19.38 20.21
N ASP A 144 13.13 -18.70 19.40
CA ASP A 144 11.86 -18.14 19.90
C ASP A 144 10.93 -19.26 20.39
N HIS A 145 11.01 -20.42 19.74
CA HIS A 145 10.26 -21.63 20.08
C HIS A 145 11.15 -22.88 19.94
N PRO A 146 11.95 -23.22 20.96
CA PRO A 146 12.83 -24.38 20.91
C PRO A 146 12.11 -25.70 20.60
N GLY A 147 12.85 -26.63 20.01
CA GLY A 147 12.39 -27.93 19.54
C GLY A 147 12.02 -27.94 18.05
N PHE A 148 11.44 -29.04 17.60
CA PHE A 148 10.96 -29.18 16.22
C PHE A 148 9.59 -28.50 16.07
N ARG A 149 9.46 -27.66 15.05
CA ARG A 149 8.22 -26.97 14.70
C ARG A 149 7.96 -27.06 13.20
N LEU A 150 6.71 -27.35 12.87
CA LEU A 150 6.18 -27.32 11.52
C LEU A 150 4.88 -26.54 11.55
N ALA A 151 4.79 -25.48 10.74
CA ALA A 151 3.58 -24.69 10.57
C ALA A 151 3.28 -24.56 9.08
N ALA A 152 2.01 -24.71 8.71
CA ALA A 152 1.54 -24.53 7.35
C ALA A 152 0.32 -23.61 7.37
N THR A 153 0.21 -22.74 6.37
CA THR A 153 -0.91 -21.82 6.19
C THR A 153 -1.47 -21.98 4.79
N GLY A 154 -2.78 -21.81 4.66
CA GLY A 154 -3.48 -21.87 3.39
C GLY A 154 -4.71 -20.98 3.46
N SER A 155 -4.86 -20.09 2.49
CA SER A 155 -6.06 -19.29 2.32
C SER A 155 -6.39 -19.13 0.83
N GLY A 156 -7.65 -18.84 0.55
CA GLY A 156 -8.13 -18.58 -0.79
C GLY A 156 -8.97 -17.31 -0.77
N SER A 157 -8.71 -16.40 -1.69
CA SER A 157 -9.54 -15.22 -1.90
C SER A 157 -10.36 -15.38 -3.18
N ILE A 158 -11.60 -14.91 -3.15
CA ILE A 158 -12.47 -14.85 -4.31
C ILE A 158 -12.88 -13.40 -4.45
N GLN A 159 -12.78 -12.87 -5.66
CA GLN A 159 -13.34 -11.58 -5.99
C GLN A 159 -14.51 -11.78 -6.95
N ASP A 160 -15.65 -11.16 -6.65
CA ASP A 160 -16.93 -11.39 -7.34
C ASP A 160 -16.84 -11.30 -8.86
N ARG A 161 -15.94 -10.43 -9.38
CA ARG A 161 -15.72 -10.24 -10.82
C ARG A 161 -14.77 -11.26 -11.45
N SER A 162 -13.75 -11.71 -10.72
CA SER A 162 -12.76 -12.67 -11.23
C SER A 162 -13.32 -14.10 -11.22
N GLY A 163 -14.20 -14.43 -10.27
CA GLY A 163 -14.89 -15.72 -10.18
C GLY A 163 -13.97 -16.93 -9.93
N LYS A 164 -12.69 -16.69 -9.65
CA LYS A 164 -11.66 -17.71 -9.41
C LYS A 164 -11.18 -17.64 -7.97
N ILE A 165 -10.91 -18.81 -7.40
CA ILE A 165 -10.22 -18.92 -6.11
C ILE A 165 -8.75 -18.66 -6.36
N VAL A 166 -8.22 -17.64 -5.71
CA VAL A 166 -6.80 -17.26 -5.77
C VAL A 166 -6.13 -17.70 -4.47
N PRO A 167 -5.13 -18.61 -4.52
CA PRO A 167 -4.55 -19.20 -3.33
C PRO A 167 -3.43 -18.35 -2.73
N THR A 168 -3.23 -18.51 -1.43
CA THR A 168 -2.04 -18.12 -0.68
C THR A 168 -1.67 -19.29 0.21
N ALA A 169 -0.41 -19.70 0.19
CA ALA A 169 0.06 -20.88 0.92
C ALA A 169 1.47 -20.66 1.45
N GLY A 170 1.68 -20.98 2.72
CA GLY A 170 2.96 -20.84 3.40
C GLY A 170 3.36 -22.09 4.16
N LEU A 171 4.66 -22.31 4.31
CA LEU A 171 5.25 -23.37 5.10
C LEU A 171 6.43 -22.81 5.89
N LEU A 172 6.48 -23.14 7.18
CA LEU A 172 7.60 -22.84 8.07
C LEU A 172 8.03 -24.13 8.76
N ILE A 173 9.33 -24.36 8.76
CA ILE A 173 9.98 -25.44 9.50
C ILE A 173 11.09 -24.85 10.37
N SER A 174 11.13 -25.25 11.63
CA SER A 174 12.17 -24.85 12.57
C SER A 174 12.59 -26.06 13.40
N SER A 175 13.87 -26.14 13.73
CA SER A 175 14.37 -27.16 14.64
C SER A 175 15.55 -26.59 15.42
N THR A 176 15.54 -26.83 16.72
CA THR A 176 16.73 -26.72 17.56
C THR A 176 17.27 -28.11 17.89
N ASN A 177 18.56 -28.18 18.25
CA ASN A 177 19.12 -29.38 18.85
C ASN A 177 18.62 -29.55 20.30
N LYS A 178 18.83 -30.75 20.86
CA LYS A 178 18.40 -31.09 22.22
C LYS A 178 19.03 -30.22 23.30
N ASP A 179 20.26 -29.77 23.05
CA ASP A 179 21.02 -28.94 23.98
C ASP A 179 20.75 -27.43 23.80
N GLU A 180 19.83 -27.07 22.89
CA GLU A 180 19.47 -25.68 22.54
C GLU A 180 20.66 -24.77 22.17
N THR A 181 21.78 -25.36 21.76
CA THR A 181 22.96 -24.63 21.30
C THR A 181 22.92 -24.27 19.82
N PHE A 182 22.15 -24.99 19.00
CA PHE A 182 22.02 -24.74 17.57
C PHE A 182 20.57 -24.82 17.11
N GLY A 183 20.16 -23.88 16.27
CA GLY A 183 18.84 -23.83 15.68
C GLY A 183 18.86 -23.41 14.21
N VAL A 184 17.96 -24.00 13.43
CA VAL A 184 17.72 -23.64 12.03
C VAL A 184 16.23 -23.45 11.79
N LEU A 185 15.89 -22.43 11.02
CA LEU A 185 14.54 -22.11 10.58
C LEU A 185 14.58 -21.80 9.10
N ALA A 186 13.58 -22.32 8.38
CA ALA A 186 13.32 -21.96 7.01
C ALA A 186 11.81 -21.78 6.81
N ASP A 187 11.43 -20.76 6.06
CA ASP A 187 10.06 -20.54 5.65
C ASP A 187 9.98 -20.10 4.20
N VAL A 188 8.84 -20.42 3.58
CA VAL A 188 8.48 -20.01 2.24
C VAL A 188 6.99 -19.71 2.20
N ILE A 189 6.62 -18.66 1.49
CA ILE A 189 5.24 -18.35 1.19
C ILE A 189 5.06 -17.93 -0.26
N TYR A 190 3.97 -18.41 -0.85
CA TYR A 190 3.44 -17.94 -2.11
C TYR A 190 2.11 -17.24 -1.86
N THR A 191 2.00 -16.01 -2.34
CA THR A 191 0.79 -15.19 -2.28
C THR A 191 0.44 -14.76 -3.68
N ARG A 192 -0.83 -14.96 -4.06
CA ARG A 192 -1.37 -14.40 -5.30
C ARG A 192 -2.61 -13.57 -5.01
N ARG A 193 -2.77 -12.47 -5.73
CA ARG A 193 -3.96 -11.64 -5.72
C ARG A 193 -4.30 -11.18 -7.12
N ASP A 194 -5.52 -11.47 -7.54
CA ASP A 194 -6.07 -10.99 -8.80
C ASP A 194 -7.05 -9.87 -8.48
N THR A 195 -7.00 -8.74 -9.19
CA THR A 195 -7.91 -7.61 -8.99
C THR A 195 -8.41 -7.06 -10.32
N ASP A 196 -9.74 -6.97 -10.42
CA ASP A 196 -10.43 -6.40 -11.58
C ASP A 196 -11.09 -5.06 -11.21
N THR A 197 -10.56 -3.97 -11.75
CA THR A 197 -11.06 -2.62 -11.54
C THR A 197 -11.72 -2.10 -12.81
N ASN A 198 -12.96 -1.60 -12.69
CA ASN A 198 -13.60 -0.84 -13.77
C ASN A 198 -13.74 0.61 -13.29
N ARG A 199 -13.25 1.55 -14.09
CA ARG A 199 -13.27 2.98 -13.78
C ARG A 199 -13.88 3.74 -14.95
N VAL A 200 -14.92 4.53 -14.66
CA VAL A 200 -15.34 5.63 -15.55
C VAL A 200 -14.75 6.90 -14.97
N TYR A 201 -14.09 7.69 -15.79
CA TYR A 201 -13.42 8.89 -15.33
C TYR A 201 -13.73 10.08 -16.23
N VAL A 202 -13.76 11.25 -15.60
CA VAL A 202 -13.69 12.54 -16.26
C VAL A 202 -12.41 13.19 -15.76
N SER A 203 -11.40 13.25 -16.62
CA SER A 203 -10.09 13.79 -16.27
C SER A 203 -10.00 15.23 -16.77
N GLY A 204 -9.73 16.14 -15.83
CA GLY A 204 -9.52 17.56 -16.12
C GLY A 204 -10.82 18.35 -16.27
N TRP A 205 -10.86 19.49 -15.58
CA TRP A 205 -11.86 20.53 -15.73
C TRP A 205 -11.18 21.87 -16.01
N PRO A 206 -10.53 22.02 -17.18
CA PRO A 206 -9.90 23.28 -17.55
C PRO A 206 -10.91 24.41 -17.58
N GLY A 207 -10.52 25.54 -16.99
CA GLY A 207 -11.19 26.82 -17.19
C GLY A 207 -10.59 27.53 -18.40
N GLY A 208 -11.45 28.14 -19.21
CA GLY A 208 -11.04 29.00 -20.31
C GLY A 208 -12.19 29.89 -20.76
N ASN A 209 -12.12 30.40 -21.99
CA ASN A 209 -13.19 31.21 -22.55
C ASN A 209 -13.83 30.55 -23.78
N PHE A 210 -15.15 30.44 -23.76
CA PHE A 210 -15.96 30.16 -24.93
C PHE A 210 -16.20 31.43 -25.76
N ALA A 211 -16.49 31.24 -27.04
CA ALA A 211 -17.02 32.28 -27.91
C ALA A 211 -18.55 32.19 -27.98
N PRO A 212 -19.28 33.32 -28.16
CA PRO A 212 -20.74 33.30 -28.29
C PRO A 212 -21.25 32.32 -29.37
N CYS A 213 -20.53 32.13 -30.48
CA CYS A 213 -20.90 31.18 -31.53
C CYS A 213 -20.92 29.72 -31.09
N GLN A 214 -20.24 29.38 -30.00
CA GLN A 214 -20.23 28.02 -29.46
C GLN A 214 -21.54 27.70 -28.72
N LEU A 215 -22.28 28.71 -28.26
CA LEU A 215 -23.51 28.57 -27.45
C LEU A 215 -24.81 28.65 -28.29
N THR A 216 -24.75 28.91 -29.59
CA THR A 216 -25.94 29.22 -30.44
C THR A 216 -26.62 28.01 -31.08
N GLY A 217 -26.23 26.79 -30.70
CA GLY A 217 -26.77 25.55 -31.26
C GLY A 217 -26.40 25.23 -32.71
N ASN A 218 -26.92 24.11 -33.24
CA ASN A 218 -26.51 23.51 -34.53
C ASN A 218 -26.57 24.46 -35.74
N ALA A 219 -27.40 25.52 -35.68
CA ALA A 219 -27.55 26.49 -36.76
C ALA A 219 -26.35 27.47 -36.89
N GLY A 220 -25.51 27.61 -35.86
CA GLY A 220 -24.33 28.50 -35.86
C GLY A 220 -22.99 27.78 -36.01
N ALA A 221 -22.97 26.44 -35.92
CA ALA A 221 -21.74 25.65 -35.79
C ALA A 221 -20.86 25.62 -37.05
N ALA A 222 -21.47 25.68 -38.25
CA ALA A 222 -20.76 25.57 -39.53
C ALA A 222 -19.75 26.71 -39.79
N ASN A 223 -19.93 27.88 -39.16
CA ASN A 223 -19.07 29.06 -39.32
C ASN A 223 -18.42 29.52 -38.01
N CYS A 224 -18.51 28.73 -36.94
CA CYS A 224 -17.93 29.10 -35.65
C CYS A 224 -16.42 28.86 -35.66
N ALA A 225 -15.66 29.96 -35.60
CA ALA A 225 -14.20 29.97 -35.61
C ALA A 225 -13.69 30.71 -34.36
N PRO A 226 -13.83 30.10 -33.17
CA PRO A 226 -13.46 30.73 -31.91
C PRO A 226 -11.98 31.08 -31.88
N THR A 227 -11.65 32.28 -31.44
CA THR A 227 -10.27 32.78 -31.35
C THR A 227 -10.10 33.77 -30.21
N SER A 228 -8.93 33.74 -29.59
CA SER A 228 -8.45 34.74 -28.64
C SER A 228 -7.43 35.71 -29.25
N ASP A 229 -7.06 35.55 -30.53
CA ASP A 229 -6.08 36.41 -31.21
C ASP A 229 -6.75 37.69 -31.74
N PRO A 230 -6.49 38.86 -31.14
CA PRO A 230 -7.11 40.12 -31.55
C PRO A 230 -6.73 40.58 -32.95
N LYS A 231 -5.67 40.03 -33.55
CA LYS A 231 -5.20 40.38 -34.90
C LYS A 231 -5.79 39.49 -35.99
N SER A 232 -6.45 38.39 -35.63
CA SER A 232 -7.02 37.45 -36.59
C SER A 232 -8.29 38.02 -37.25
N ALA A 233 -8.51 37.70 -38.53
CA ALA A 233 -9.73 38.08 -39.25
C ALA A 233 -11.01 37.53 -38.56
N ASN A 234 -10.90 36.36 -37.93
CA ASN A 234 -12.00 35.75 -37.19
C ASN A 234 -12.40 36.56 -35.94
N TYR A 235 -11.46 37.21 -35.27
CA TYR A 235 -11.72 38.04 -34.08
C TYR A 235 -12.50 39.32 -34.39
N ALA A 236 -12.48 39.78 -35.65
CA ALA A 236 -13.29 40.91 -36.09
C ALA A 236 -14.79 40.66 -35.85
N ASN A 237 -15.25 39.41 -35.99
CA ASN A 237 -16.61 38.99 -35.65
C ASN A 237 -16.78 38.83 -34.13
N PRO A 238 -17.62 39.63 -33.46
CA PRO A 238 -17.85 39.52 -32.02
C PRO A 238 -18.30 38.13 -31.55
N ASN A 239 -18.99 37.37 -32.41
CA ASN A 239 -19.47 36.02 -32.08
C ASN A 239 -18.34 34.99 -31.99
N ASN A 240 -17.16 35.25 -32.56
CA ASN A 240 -16.00 34.36 -32.53
C ASN A 240 -15.02 34.67 -31.40
N ARG A 241 -15.22 35.76 -30.65
CA ARG A 241 -14.28 36.18 -29.61
C ARG A 241 -14.42 35.27 -28.40
N GLN A 242 -13.33 34.62 -27.99
CA GLN A 242 -13.31 33.79 -26.78
C GLN A 242 -13.23 34.67 -25.52
N ASN A 243 -14.39 35.17 -25.07
CA ASN A 243 -14.50 36.10 -23.94
C ASN A 243 -15.55 35.70 -22.89
N LEU A 244 -16.22 34.56 -23.05
CA LEU A 244 -17.18 34.03 -22.08
C LEU A 244 -16.49 32.99 -21.20
N PRO A 245 -16.20 33.26 -19.92
CA PRO A 245 -15.57 32.29 -19.04
C PRO A 245 -16.42 31.02 -18.92
N GLY A 246 -15.77 29.87 -18.96
CA GLY A 246 -16.44 28.60 -18.77
C GLY A 246 -15.49 27.42 -18.55
N TRP A 247 -16.09 26.34 -18.06
CA TRP A 247 -15.39 25.09 -17.72
C TRP A 247 -16.00 23.95 -18.51
N PHE A 248 -15.18 23.01 -18.96
CA PHE A 248 -15.65 21.83 -19.67
C PHE A 248 -14.84 20.60 -19.23
N PRO A 249 -15.40 19.39 -19.34
CA PRO A 249 -14.62 18.17 -19.14
C PRO A 249 -13.60 18.04 -20.28
N GLN A 250 -12.32 17.90 -19.97
CA GLN A 250 -11.28 17.76 -21.00
C GLN A 250 -11.21 16.36 -21.59
N GLN A 251 -11.47 15.36 -20.76
CA GLN A 251 -11.44 13.97 -21.16
C GLN A 251 -12.54 13.21 -20.45
N TYR A 252 -13.23 12.36 -21.20
CA TYR A 252 -14.11 11.34 -20.66
C TYR A 252 -13.59 9.98 -21.09
N GLY A 253 -13.57 9.00 -20.20
CA GLY A 253 -13.14 7.67 -20.57
C GLY A 253 -13.69 6.60 -19.65
N ALA A 254 -13.57 5.37 -20.11
CA ALA A 254 -13.73 4.21 -19.27
C ALA A 254 -12.57 3.27 -19.48
N GLU A 255 -12.17 2.61 -18.39
CA GLU A 255 -11.12 1.60 -18.43
C GLU A 255 -11.48 0.40 -17.54
N GLN A 256 -10.99 -0.75 -17.97
CA GLN A 256 -10.93 -1.98 -17.22
C GLN A 256 -9.46 -2.36 -17.04
N GLN A 257 -9.04 -2.45 -15.78
CA GLN A 257 -7.71 -2.91 -15.39
C GLN A 257 -7.83 -4.26 -14.72
N ARG A 258 -7.03 -5.23 -15.18
CA ARG A 258 -6.87 -6.53 -14.54
C ARG A 258 -5.44 -6.65 -14.08
N VAL A 259 -5.25 -6.85 -12.77
CA VAL A 259 -3.93 -6.91 -12.15
C VAL A 259 -3.77 -8.27 -11.51
N LYS A 260 -2.72 -8.99 -11.88
CA LYS A 260 -2.27 -10.21 -11.21
C LYS A 260 -0.98 -9.89 -10.47
N ASP A 261 -1.02 -10.03 -9.16
CA ASP A 261 0.10 -9.78 -8.28
C ASP A 261 0.50 -11.12 -7.63
N GLU A 262 1.70 -11.58 -7.97
CA GLU A 262 2.28 -12.82 -7.47
C GLU A 262 3.54 -12.50 -6.67
N ARG A 263 3.58 -12.97 -5.43
CA ARG A 263 4.73 -12.80 -4.52
C ARG A 263 5.20 -14.13 -3.98
N VAL A 264 6.52 -14.33 -4.01
CA VAL A 264 7.21 -15.42 -3.34
C VAL A 264 8.18 -14.81 -2.33
N ASP A 265 7.96 -15.12 -1.06
CA ASP A 265 8.88 -14.76 0.01
C ASP A 265 9.49 -16.04 0.60
N ALA A 266 10.77 -15.97 0.97
CA ALA A 266 11.45 -17.05 1.64
C ALA A 266 12.44 -16.49 2.64
N ARG A 267 12.64 -17.21 3.75
CA ARG A 267 13.66 -16.85 4.74
C ARG A 267 14.36 -18.10 5.24
N VAL A 268 15.63 -17.90 5.58
CA VAL A 268 16.43 -18.86 6.34
C VAL A 268 17.08 -18.14 7.50
N ALA A 269 17.09 -18.77 8.67
CA ALA A 269 17.74 -18.27 9.86
C ALA A 269 18.46 -19.39 10.61
N PHE A 270 19.69 -19.13 11.00
CA PHE A 270 20.54 -20.00 11.79
C PHE A 270 20.91 -19.26 13.07
N GLN A 271 20.75 -19.93 14.21
CA GLN A 271 21.19 -19.41 15.48
C GLN A 271 22.12 -20.40 16.17
N TYR A 272 23.17 -19.87 16.77
CA TYR A 272 24.17 -20.66 17.47
C TYR A 272 24.56 -19.98 18.78
N HIS A 273 24.47 -20.72 19.87
CA HIS A 273 24.99 -20.37 21.20
C HIS A 273 26.35 -21.07 21.41
N PRO A 274 27.47 -20.44 21.02
CA PRO A 274 28.80 -20.96 21.33
C PRO A 274 29.08 -21.00 22.84
N THR A 275 28.47 -20.08 23.60
CA THR A 275 28.53 -19.97 25.07
C THR A 275 27.19 -19.47 25.58
N ASP A 276 26.93 -19.59 26.89
CA ASP A 276 25.67 -19.13 27.50
C ASP A 276 25.41 -17.63 27.29
N ASP A 277 26.47 -16.81 27.25
CA ASP A 277 26.37 -15.35 27.11
C ASP A 277 26.45 -14.83 25.65
N LEU A 278 26.66 -15.71 24.67
CA LEU A 278 26.86 -15.30 23.28
C LEU A 278 25.89 -16.03 22.35
N MET A 279 25.16 -15.26 21.56
CA MET A 279 24.30 -15.76 20.49
C MET A 279 24.75 -15.19 19.16
N VAL A 280 25.03 -16.06 18.21
CA VAL A 280 25.31 -15.70 16.82
C VAL A 280 24.08 -16.02 15.99
N THR A 281 23.57 -15.02 15.27
CA THR A 281 22.45 -15.19 14.32
C THR A 281 22.93 -14.88 12.92
N LEU A 282 22.68 -15.81 11.99
CA LEU A 282 22.88 -15.62 10.55
C LEU A 282 21.56 -15.88 9.84
N ASP A 283 21.04 -14.89 9.13
CA ASP A 283 19.75 -15.00 8.47
C ASP A 283 19.74 -14.27 7.12
N ASN A 284 18.81 -14.66 6.25
CA ASN A 284 18.59 -14.05 4.95
C ASN A 284 17.11 -14.07 4.60
N ASN A 285 16.61 -12.96 4.08
CA ASN A 285 15.26 -12.80 3.57
C ASN A 285 15.32 -12.59 2.06
N PHE A 286 14.55 -13.38 1.32
CA PHE A 286 14.34 -13.28 -0.11
C PHE A 286 12.88 -12.92 -0.38
N SER A 287 12.66 -11.98 -1.30
CA SER A 287 11.32 -11.65 -1.78
C SER A 287 11.39 -11.36 -3.27
N ARG A 288 10.42 -11.88 -4.02
CA ARG A 288 10.18 -11.54 -5.42
C ARG A 288 8.70 -11.30 -5.63
N GLN A 289 8.37 -10.12 -6.14
CA GLN A 289 7.04 -9.75 -6.57
C GLN A 289 7.02 -9.58 -8.08
N THR A 290 5.97 -10.09 -8.73
CA THR A 290 5.70 -9.95 -10.16
C THR A 290 4.29 -9.43 -10.32
N ILE A 291 4.15 -8.30 -11.02
CA ILE A 291 2.87 -7.64 -11.24
C ILE A 291 2.64 -7.61 -12.74
N ASP A 292 1.64 -8.37 -13.19
CA ASP A 292 1.14 -8.33 -14.56
C ASP A 292 -0.15 -7.51 -14.58
N GLN A 293 -0.20 -6.50 -15.43
CA GLN A 293 -1.36 -5.62 -15.56
C GLN A 293 -1.82 -5.57 -17.02
N ASP A 294 -3.06 -6.00 -17.26
CA ASP A 294 -3.77 -5.81 -18.52
C ASP A 294 -4.70 -4.59 -18.38
N ASN A 295 -4.61 -3.62 -19.28
CA ASN A 295 -5.41 -2.41 -19.29
C ASN A 295 -6.16 -2.27 -20.62
N TYR A 296 -7.49 -2.24 -20.54
CA TYR A 296 -8.39 -2.00 -21.67
C TYR A 296 -9.13 -0.70 -21.42
N ALA A 297 -8.86 0.34 -22.22
CA ALA A 297 -9.43 1.65 -22.03
C ALA A 297 -9.88 2.27 -23.34
N PHE A 298 -10.90 3.14 -23.24
CA PHE A 298 -11.15 4.16 -24.25
C PHE A 298 -11.19 5.53 -23.57
N GLY A 299 -10.72 6.54 -24.30
CA GLY A 299 -10.81 7.93 -23.89
C GLY A 299 -11.25 8.78 -25.05
N VAL A 300 -12.15 9.72 -24.79
CA VAL A 300 -12.59 10.76 -25.72
C VAL A 300 -12.01 12.08 -25.23
N TRP A 301 -11.23 12.73 -26.10
CA TRP A 301 -10.64 14.03 -25.80
C TRP A 301 -11.51 15.17 -26.30
N PHE A 302 -11.72 16.16 -25.45
CA PHE A 302 -12.45 17.37 -25.75
C PHE A 302 -11.51 18.57 -25.77
N SER A 303 -11.65 19.40 -26.80
CA SER A 303 -10.85 20.59 -27.02
C SER A 303 -11.77 21.80 -26.99
N GLN A 304 -11.43 22.79 -26.17
CA GLN A 304 -12.28 23.96 -25.95
C GLN A 304 -12.74 24.64 -27.25
N GLY A 305 -11.84 24.77 -28.22
CA GLY A 305 -12.12 25.42 -29.51
C GLY A 305 -13.02 24.60 -30.44
N ASP A 306 -13.15 23.29 -30.20
CA ASP A 306 -13.89 22.36 -31.05
C ASP A 306 -15.32 22.09 -30.56
N LEU A 307 -15.63 22.52 -29.33
CA LEU A 307 -16.98 22.40 -28.76
C LEU A 307 -17.99 23.27 -29.52
N ARG A 308 -19.17 22.70 -29.81
CA ARG A 308 -20.32 23.33 -30.47
C ARG A 308 -21.59 23.00 -29.70
N ASN A 309 -22.63 23.83 -29.82
CA ASN A 309 -23.89 23.65 -29.09
C ASN A 309 -23.68 23.54 -27.56
N VAL A 310 -22.78 24.37 -27.03
CA VAL A 310 -22.42 24.36 -25.61
C VAL A 310 -23.54 24.99 -24.80
N THR A 311 -24.11 24.21 -23.88
CA THR A 311 -25.01 24.70 -22.85
C THR A 311 -24.23 24.81 -21.55
N VAL A 312 -24.23 25.99 -20.93
CA VAL A 312 -23.56 26.25 -19.66
C VAL A 312 -24.56 26.43 -18.53
N ASP A 313 -24.21 26.00 -17.32
CA ASP A 313 -24.98 26.26 -16.11
C ASP A 313 -24.76 27.68 -15.58
N LYS A 314 -25.41 28.01 -14.45
CA LYS A 314 -25.28 29.32 -13.78
C LYS A 314 -23.84 29.68 -13.36
N ASN A 315 -22.96 28.68 -13.27
CA ASN A 315 -21.57 28.84 -12.87
C ASN A 315 -20.64 28.84 -14.10
N GLY A 316 -21.15 28.78 -15.34
CA GLY A 316 -20.34 28.72 -16.56
C GLY A 316 -19.80 27.33 -16.90
N THR A 317 -20.26 26.27 -16.23
CA THR A 317 -19.84 24.89 -16.49
C THR A 317 -20.65 24.32 -17.64
N ALA A 318 -19.98 23.78 -18.66
CA ALA A 318 -20.62 23.09 -19.77
C ALA A 318 -21.32 21.81 -19.26
N VAL A 319 -22.63 21.75 -19.45
CA VAL A 319 -23.48 20.60 -19.07
C VAL A 319 -23.97 19.80 -20.26
N ASP A 320 -23.93 20.39 -21.45
CA ASP A 320 -24.22 19.73 -22.72
C ASP A 320 -23.39 20.38 -23.82
N PHE A 321 -22.90 19.60 -24.78
CA PHE A 321 -22.16 20.07 -25.92
C PHE A 321 -22.02 18.96 -26.97
N THR A 322 -21.62 19.37 -28.17
CA THR A 322 -21.27 18.49 -29.28
C THR A 322 -19.85 18.79 -29.74
N GLN A 323 -19.06 17.75 -30.02
CA GLN A 323 -17.77 17.89 -30.67
C GLN A 323 -17.69 16.80 -31.73
N ALA A 324 -17.61 17.19 -33.00
CA ALA A 324 -17.47 16.26 -34.11
C ALA A 324 -15.99 15.87 -34.27
N GLY A 325 -15.74 14.59 -34.59
CA GLY A 325 -14.37 14.13 -34.85
C GLY A 325 -13.46 14.12 -33.61
N SER A 326 -14.03 14.03 -32.41
CA SER A 326 -13.23 13.93 -31.18
C SER A 326 -12.21 12.81 -31.28
N PRO A 327 -10.91 13.08 -31.03
CA PRO A 327 -9.91 12.04 -30.91
C PRO A 327 -10.38 11.02 -29.87
N THR A 328 -10.55 9.77 -30.32
CA THR A 328 -10.91 8.65 -29.47
C THR A 328 -9.74 7.68 -29.46
N ASP A 329 -9.07 7.62 -28.31
CA ASP A 329 -7.96 6.71 -28.12
C ASP A 329 -8.49 5.39 -27.57
N PHE A 330 -8.08 4.29 -28.19
CA PHE A 330 -8.30 2.94 -27.67
C PHE A 330 -6.96 2.39 -27.22
N THR A 331 -6.87 2.04 -25.94
CA THR A 331 -5.67 1.47 -25.34
C THR A 331 -5.97 0.04 -24.94
N ALA A 332 -5.19 -0.90 -25.47
CA ALA A 332 -5.12 -2.28 -25.01
C ALA A 332 -3.64 -2.59 -24.84
N ALA A 333 -3.19 -2.68 -23.59
CA ALA A 333 -1.78 -2.90 -23.23
C ALA A 333 -1.69 -3.77 -21.99
#